data_AF-A0AAD5X124-F1
#
_entry.id   AF-A0AAD5X124-F1
#
_cell.length_a   1.000
_cell.length_b   1.000
_cell.length_c   1.000
_cell.angle_alpha   90.00
_cell.angle_beta   90.00
_cell.angle_gamma   90.00
#
_symmetry.space_group_name_H-M   'P 1'
#
loop_
_entity.id
_entity.type
_entity.pdbx_description
1 polymer ?
#
loop_
_entity_poly.entity_id
_entity_poly.type
_entity_poly.pdbx_seq_one_letter_code
_entity_poly.pdbx_strand_id
1 'polypeptide(L)'
;MKLTASFLTLALATPLVQGLTLLNATHPYGKTRVYKRYLDWRTEICPTGLSDCMTNYDSLFPVQTYTTTPITNDYTSCTDRPTCCAGSDTSCQNSPAAIGAKVYRVNFADSTTATVCICPNNAMTLADAASRIGQVPKAIRAHVLSYKVANQANQDASGAVAYADAQRLTFFYDSGLSVVMHEIFHTFDSHFNIGTPNNWGPAAFADTCIPDYYAKSSRAEHVAQVGVVYTYLSKSVSNWNSAVRGNGCQDNTLKLLSSYLNDTIPPPAAFTGIRAPIPPPGAPAPATVTLSGYRYNLTSLASPLVFTGGLGTYYVSLASYLPLTVPCSDGFAGACLQETWGALTTLGYPNDYTYALANTAAPSTGVKLTYRGGDSCGGTIGNRTTVVNFKCGTGTTLYNFVTENPTCTYQLEVVGPAGCGVAVGTTTTTTITTTTTTTTTTTIPTGACAPHYGQCGGSSWTGAKCCQAPWTCTASNQCK
;
A
#
# COMPACT_ATOMS: atom_id res chain seq x y z
N MET A 1 -11.27 -64.30 -28.46
CA MET A 1 -9.88 -63.94 -28.05
C MET A 1 -9.88 -63.88 -26.53
N LYS A 2 -9.43 -64.88 -25.76
CA LYS A 2 -8.02 -65.21 -25.41
C LYS A 2 -7.24 -63.90 -25.15
N LEU A 3 -6.66 -63.57 -24.00
CA LEU A 3 -6.03 -64.38 -22.94
C LEU A 3 -5.78 -63.50 -21.68
N THR A 4 -5.99 -64.11 -20.50
CA THR A 4 -5.22 -64.02 -19.23
C THR A 4 -4.53 -62.73 -18.76
N ALA A 5 -4.92 -62.30 -17.55
CA ALA A 5 -4.12 -61.47 -16.65
C ALA A 5 -3.05 -62.30 -15.92
N SER A 6 -1.85 -61.71 -15.74
CA SER A 6 -0.81 -62.20 -14.84
C SER A 6 -0.18 -61.03 -14.08
N PHE A 7 0.10 -61.33 -12.82
CA PHE A 7 0.66 -60.51 -11.76
C PHE A 7 2.02 -59.88 -12.10
N LEU A 8 2.33 -58.70 -11.55
CA LEU A 8 3.65 -58.45 -10.95
C LEU A 8 3.69 -57.28 -9.93
N THR A 9 4.08 -57.68 -8.72
CA THR A 9 4.72 -57.02 -7.57
C THR A 9 4.79 -55.50 -7.37
N LEU A 10 4.38 -55.16 -6.14
CA LEU A 10 4.82 -54.11 -5.23
C LEU A 10 6.36 -53.89 -5.22
N ALA A 11 6.81 -52.64 -5.35
CA ALA A 11 8.12 -52.20 -4.91
C ALA A 11 7.96 -50.93 -4.06
N LEU A 12 8.36 -51.04 -2.79
CA LEU A 12 8.55 -49.93 -1.86
C LEU A 12 9.77 -49.12 -2.31
N ALA A 13 9.61 -47.81 -2.48
CA ALA A 13 10.72 -46.86 -2.57
C ALA A 13 10.50 -45.74 -1.54
N THR A 14 11.53 -45.55 -0.72
CA THR A 14 11.72 -44.52 0.31
C THR A 14 11.54 -43.08 -0.21
N PRO A 15 11.17 -42.11 0.65
CA PRO A 15 11.01 -40.73 0.22
C PRO A 15 12.38 -40.10 -0.10
N LEU A 16 12.54 -39.68 -1.35
CA LEU A 16 13.60 -38.79 -1.78
C LEU A 16 13.35 -37.40 -1.18
N VAL A 17 14.36 -36.84 -0.52
CA VAL A 17 14.45 -35.42 -0.16
C VAL A 17 14.37 -34.60 -1.45
N GLN A 18 13.22 -33.95 -1.70
CA GLN A 18 13.09 -33.00 -2.79
C GLN A 18 13.76 -31.69 -2.39
N GLY A 19 15.01 -31.55 -2.83
CA GLY A 19 15.63 -30.25 -3.03
C GLY A 19 14.86 -29.43 -4.06
N LEU A 20 14.91 -28.11 -3.86
CA LEU A 20 14.35 -27.07 -4.71
C LEU A 20 14.71 -27.29 -6.19
N THR A 21 13.85 -27.93 -6.98
CA THR A 21 13.98 -27.93 -8.45
C THR A 21 13.44 -26.62 -8.99
N LEU A 22 14.35 -25.73 -9.41
CA LEU A 22 14.05 -24.57 -10.23
C LEU A 22 13.42 -25.01 -11.56
N LEU A 23 12.11 -24.83 -11.69
CA LEU A 23 11.42 -24.95 -12.98
C LEU A 23 11.76 -23.72 -13.83
N ASN A 24 12.66 -23.90 -14.80
CA ASN A 24 12.95 -22.93 -15.85
C ASN A 24 11.79 -22.88 -16.85
N ALA A 25 10.90 -21.91 -16.70
CA ALA A 25 9.95 -21.56 -17.75
C ALA A 25 10.54 -20.44 -18.62
N THR A 26 10.90 -20.76 -19.87
CA THR A 26 11.34 -19.82 -20.89
C THR A 26 10.16 -18.97 -21.38
N HIS A 27 10.22 -17.65 -21.15
CA HIS A 27 9.36 -16.65 -21.78
C HIS A 27 9.94 -16.27 -23.17
N PRO A 28 9.14 -15.90 -24.19
CA PRO A 28 9.62 -15.67 -25.57
C PRO A 28 10.61 -14.50 -25.78
N TYR A 29 11.14 -13.88 -24.73
CA TYR A 29 12.03 -12.72 -24.81
C TYR A 29 13.34 -12.85 -24.00
N GLY A 30 13.85 -14.07 -23.84
CA GLY A 30 15.30 -14.33 -23.72
C GLY A 30 16.11 -13.62 -22.63
N LYS A 31 15.51 -13.16 -21.52
CA LYS A 31 16.25 -12.59 -20.38
C LYS A 31 15.84 -13.23 -19.07
N THR A 32 16.79 -13.87 -18.42
CA THR A 32 16.70 -14.33 -17.03
C THR A 32 16.65 -13.09 -16.12
N ARG A 33 15.50 -12.83 -15.50
CA ARG A 33 15.28 -11.68 -14.61
C ARG A 33 15.02 -12.17 -13.19
N VAL A 34 15.77 -11.65 -12.22
CA VAL A 34 15.50 -11.85 -10.79
C VAL A 34 14.56 -10.74 -10.35
N TYR A 35 13.26 -11.00 -10.38
CA TYR A 35 12.27 -10.17 -9.70
C TYR A 35 12.17 -10.64 -8.25
N LYS A 36 12.12 -9.72 -7.27
CA LYS A 36 11.22 -9.98 -6.15
C LYS A 36 9.81 -9.89 -6.73
N ARG A 37 9.33 -11.00 -7.30
CA ARG A 37 7.91 -11.11 -7.62
C ARG A 37 7.21 -10.95 -6.28
N TYR A 38 6.32 -9.97 -6.15
CA TYR A 38 5.17 -10.21 -5.32
C TYR A 38 4.58 -11.51 -5.85
N LEU A 39 4.64 -12.58 -5.05
CA LEU A 39 3.88 -13.78 -5.38
C LEU A 39 2.45 -13.28 -5.51
N ASP A 40 1.89 -13.37 -6.70
CA ASP A 40 0.49 -13.05 -6.86
C ASP A 40 -0.24 -14.02 -5.93
N TRP A 41 -1.18 -13.56 -5.12
CA TRP A 41 -2.00 -14.43 -4.28
C TRP A 41 -2.63 -15.57 -5.11
N ARG A 42 -2.74 -15.34 -6.43
CA ARG A 42 -2.96 -16.36 -7.44
C ARG A 42 -2.07 -17.58 -7.28
N THR A 43 -0.75 -17.43 -7.25
CA THR A 43 0.17 -18.57 -7.34
C THR A 43 0.17 -19.52 -6.14
N GLU A 44 -0.26 -19.09 -4.95
CA GLU A 44 -0.23 -19.92 -3.74
C GLU A 44 -1.62 -20.37 -3.25
N ILE A 45 -2.64 -19.51 -3.34
CA ILE A 45 -3.98 -19.79 -2.81
C ILE A 45 -5.02 -19.88 -3.94
N CYS A 46 -4.86 -19.09 -5.00
CA CYS A 46 -5.90 -18.88 -6.01
C CYS A 46 -5.41 -18.89 -7.48
N PRO A 47 -4.91 -20.02 -8.01
CA PRO A 47 -4.11 -20.09 -9.25
C PRO A 47 -4.70 -19.41 -10.48
N THR A 48 -6.02 -19.33 -10.52
CA THR A 48 -6.80 -18.82 -11.66
C THR A 48 -7.21 -17.34 -11.52
N GLY A 49 -7.06 -16.72 -10.35
CA GLY A 49 -7.55 -15.35 -10.08
C GLY A 49 -8.40 -15.28 -8.82
N LEU A 50 -8.44 -14.12 -8.16
CA LEU A 50 -9.30 -13.90 -6.98
C LEU A 50 -10.78 -14.22 -7.33
N SER A 51 -11.25 -13.74 -8.47
CA SER A 51 -12.60 -14.00 -9.00
C SER A 51 -12.93 -15.48 -9.14
N ASP A 52 -11.98 -16.26 -9.66
CA ASP A 52 -12.18 -17.66 -10.03
C ASP A 52 -12.10 -18.57 -8.80
N CYS A 53 -11.26 -18.19 -7.86
CA CYS A 53 -11.04 -18.89 -6.61
C CYS A 53 -12.17 -18.66 -5.60
N MET A 54 -12.85 -17.53 -5.74
CA MET A 54 -14.00 -17.12 -4.94
C MET A 54 -15.33 -17.51 -5.60
N THR A 55 -15.34 -18.54 -6.45
CA THR A 55 -16.52 -19.01 -7.21
C THR A 55 -17.72 -19.46 -6.36
N ASN A 56 -17.58 -19.49 -5.03
CA ASN A 56 -18.65 -19.76 -4.08
C ASN A 56 -18.77 -18.70 -2.98
N TYR A 57 -18.16 -17.52 -3.14
CA TYR A 57 -18.09 -16.49 -2.11
C TYR A 57 -19.46 -16.12 -1.54
N ASP A 58 -20.43 -15.89 -2.41
CA ASP A 58 -21.82 -15.56 -2.04
C ASP A 58 -22.45 -16.66 -1.17
N SER A 59 -22.10 -17.93 -1.38
CA SER A 59 -22.65 -19.06 -0.61
C SER A 59 -22.03 -19.21 0.80
N LEU A 60 -20.86 -18.61 1.04
CA LEU A 60 -20.19 -18.67 2.35
C LEU A 60 -20.87 -17.81 3.41
N PHE A 61 -21.71 -16.86 2.99
CA PHE A 61 -22.38 -15.91 3.85
C PHE A 61 -23.89 -16.10 3.73
N PRO A 62 -24.54 -16.69 4.74
CA PRO A 62 -26.00 -16.81 4.71
C PRO A 62 -26.64 -15.43 4.78
N VAL A 63 -27.66 -15.21 3.96
CA VAL A 63 -28.46 -13.98 3.96
C VAL A 63 -29.13 -13.85 5.33
N GLN A 64 -28.90 -12.73 5.99
CA GLN A 64 -29.61 -12.41 7.24
C GLN A 64 -31.08 -12.13 6.94
N THR A 65 -31.98 -12.60 7.79
CA THR A 65 -33.39 -12.20 7.69
C THR A 65 -33.52 -10.70 7.90
N TYR A 66 -34.30 -10.04 7.05
CA TYR A 66 -34.51 -8.60 7.10
C TYR A 66 -35.97 -8.24 6.88
N THR A 67 -36.36 -7.05 7.35
CA THR A 67 -37.60 -6.39 6.97
C THR A 67 -37.27 -5.07 6.27
N THR A 68 -38.17 -4.62 5.39
CA THR A 68 -38.00 -3.35 4.68
C THR A 68 -39.16 -2.42 4.99
N THR A 69 -38.86 -1.21 5.42
CA THR A 69 -39.86 -0.15 5.65
C THR A 69 -39.65 0.95 4.62
N PRO A 70 -40.64 1.23 3.75
CA PRO A 70 -40.58 2.40 2.87
C PRO A 70 -40.45 3.69 3.70
N ILE A 71 -39.52 4.56 3.32
CA ILE A 71 -39.40 5.90 3.92
C ILE A 71 -40.22 6.84 3.05
N THR A 72 -41.47 7.08 3.44
CA THR A 72 -42.44 7.84 2.61
C THR A 72 -42.37 9.34 2.84
N ASN A 73 -42.26 9.81 4.09
CA ASN A 73 -42.54 11.21 4.43
C ASN A 73 -41.65 11.85 5.52
N ASP A 74 -40.65 11.14 6.06
CA ASP A 74 -39.85 11.64 7.19
C ASP A 74 -38.47 12.14 6.75
N TYR A 75 -38.46 13.38 6.27
CA TYR A 75 -37.29 14.05 5.69
C TYR A 75 -36.38 14.72 6.74
N THR A 76 -36.61 14.49 8.03
CA THR A 76 -35.92 15.17 9.13
C THR A 76 -34.96 14.28 9.93
N SER A 77 -34.89 12.97 9.66
CA SER A 77 -33.88 12.07 10.26
C SER A 77 -32.73 11.71 9.32
N CYS A 78 -32.59 12.50 8.25
CA CYS A 78 -31.55 12.43 7.21
C CYS A 78 -31.31 13.86 6.69
N THR A 79 -31.23 14.86 7.59
CA THR A 79 -31.50 16.31 7.37
C THR A 79 -30.67 16.99 6.27
N ASP A 80 -30.82 16.60 5.01
CA ASP A 80 -31.78 17.19 4.10
C ASP A 80 -31.87 16.27 2.88
N ARG A 81 -33.03 16.28 2.22
CA ARG A 81 -33.46 15.50 1.04
C ARG A 81 -32.38 15.08 0.01
N PRO A 82 -31.28 15.82 -0.22
CA PRO A 82 -30.19 15.35 -1.06
C PRO A 82 -29.32 14.25 -0.40
N THR A 83 -28.89 14.35 0.86
CA THR A 83 -27.64 13.68 1.31
C THR A 83 -27.67 12.16 1.51
N CYS A 84 -28.84 11.53 1.63
CA CYS A 84 -28.91 10.08 1.88
C CYS A 84 -28.88 9.25 0.57
N CYS A 85 -29.32 9.84 -0.55
CA CYS A 85 -29.23 9.23 -1.89
C CYS A 85 -28.43 10.09 -2.90
N ALA A 86 -28.02 11.31 -2.55
CA ALA A 86 -27.07 12.11 -3.32
C ALA A 86 -25.66 11.74 -2.86
N GLY A 87 -24.97 11.01 -3.71
CA GLY A 87 -23.54 11.25 -3.85
C GLY A 87 -23.32 12.53 -4.67
N SER A 88 -22.06 12.94 -4.82
CA SER A 88 -21.62 13.91 -5.84
C SER A 88 -22.06 13.52 -7.26
N ASP A 89 -22.39 12.26 -7.46
CA ASP A 89 -22.81 11.67 -8.70
C ASP A 89 -24.29 11.95 -9.01
N THR A 90 -24.47 12.58 -10.17
CA THR A 90 -25.75 12.92 -10.80
C THR A 90 -26.49 11.69 -11.32
N SER A 91 -26.07 10.46 -11.00
CA SER A 91 -26.65 9.25 -11.56
C SER A 91 -28.08 8.92 -11.19
N CYS A 92 -28.62 9.58 -10.17
CA CYS A 92 -30.07 9.61 -9.93
C CYS A 92 -30.69 10.99 -10.21
N GLN A 93 -29.88 11.96 -10.67
CA GLN A 93 -30.24 13.36 -10.92
C GLN A 93 -30.33 13.76 -12.41
N ASN A 94 -29.59 13.11 -13.33
CA ASN A 94 -29.60 13.45 -14.77
C ASN A 94 -30.82 12.91 -15.53
N SER A 95 -31.73 12.25 -14.82
CA SER A 95 -33.06 11.94 -15.32
C SER A 95 -34.04 12.82 -14.53
N PRO A 96 -35.05 13.45 -15.17
CA PRO A 96 -36.21 14.04 -14.50
C PRO A 96 -36.91 13.09 -13.50
N ALA A 97 -36.50 11.81 -13.43
CA ALA A 97 -36.91 10.80 -12.47
C ALA A 97 -36.11 10.74 -11.14
N ALA A 98 -35.31 11.76 -10.78
CA ALA A 98 -34.97 12.01 -9.36
C ALA A 98 -36.23 12.15 -8.47
N ILE A 99 -37.38 12.38 -9.13
CA ILE A 99 -38.75 12.38 -8.59
C ILE A 99 -39.29 10.95 -8.28
N GLY A 100 -38.57 9.88 -8.65
CA GLY A 100 -39.06 8.49 -8.57
C GLY A 100 -38.19 7.49 -7.80
N ALA A 101 -37.06 7.91 -7.22
CA ALA A 101 -36.26 7.01 -6.39
C ALA A 101 -37.04 6.59 -5.14
N LYS A 102 -37.05 5.28 -4.86
CA LYS A 102 -37.71 4.72 -3.67
C LYS A 102 -36.66 4.47 -2.60
N VAL A 103 -36.89 4.98 -1.40
CA VAL A 103 -35.99 4.84 -0.27
C VAL A 103 -36.58 3.87 0.74
N TYR A 104 -35.76 2.92 1.19
CA TYR A 104 -36.15 1.90 2.14
C TYR A 104 -35.16 1.88 3.31
N ARG A 105 -35.70 1.76 4.52
CA ARG A 105 -34.91 1.30 5.67
C ARG A 105 -34.96 -0.22 5.69
N VAL A 106 -33.80 -0.86 5.57
CA VAL A 106 -33.63 -2.30 5.75
C VAL A 106 -33.23 -2.55 7.18
N ASN A 107 -34.02 -3.32 7.92
CA ASN A 107 -33.74 -3.71 9.31
C ASN A 107 -33.33 -5.18 9.33
N PHE A 108 -32.10 -5.47 9.73
CA PHE A 108 -31.59 -6.83 9.86
C PHE A 108 -31.91 -7.40 11.24
N ALA A 109 -32.03 -8.72 11.34
CA ALA A 109 -32.36 -9.41 12.60
C ALA A 109 -31.34 -9.20 13.73
N ASP A 110 -30.12 -8.78 13.41
CA ASP A 110 -29.07 -8.48 14.39
C ASP A 110 -29.07 -7.02 14.88
N SER A 111 -30.19 -6.32 14.65
CA SER A 111 -30.45 -4.93 15.02
C SER A 111 -29.59 -3.89 14.29
N THR A 112 -28.90 -4.27 13.21
CA THR A 112 -28.32 -3.28 12.28
C THR A 112 -29.36 -2.80 11.27
N THR A 113 -29.16 -1.58 10.77
CA THR A 113 -30.02 -1.02 9.72
C THR A 113 -29.17 -0.44 8.60
N ALA A 114 -29.71 -0.44 7.39
CA ALA A 114 -29.12 0.22 6.23
C ALA A 114 -30.19 1.01 5.48
N THR A 115 -29.81 2.16 4.93
CA THR A 115 -30.69 2.93 4.04
C THR A 115 -30.41 2.51 2.60
N VAL A 116 -31.38 1.93 1.91
CA VAL A 116 -31.25 1.52 0.51
C VAL A 116 -32.06 2.48 -0.38
N CYS A 117 -31.38 3.09 -1.34
CA CYS A 117 -31.96 3.96 -2.34
C CYS A 117 -32.05 3.22 -3.67
N ILE A 118 -33.26 3.00 -4.16
CA ILE A 118 -33.52 2.32 -5.43
C ILE A 118 -33.95 3.36 -6.46
N CYS A 119 -33.06 3.68 -7.40
CA CYS A 119 -33.38 4.63 -8.47
C CYS A 119 -34.26 3.97 -9.56
N PRO A 120 -35.01 4.74 -10.35
CA PRO A 120 -35.73 4.21 -11.50
C PRO A 120 -34.78 3.50 -12.47
N ASN A 121 -35.20 2.37 -13.03
CA ASN A 121 -34.37 1.52 -13.91
C ASN A 121 -33.07 1.04 -13.24
N ASN A 122 -33.11 0.79 -11.92
CA ASN A 122 -32.01 0.25 -11.14
C ASN A 122 -31.44 -1.04 -11.75
N ALA A 123 -30.13 -1.23 -11.56
CA ALA A 123 -29.44 -2.44 -11.98
C ALA A 123 -29.66 -3.64 -11.03
N MET A 124 -30.20 -3.41 -9.84
CA MET A 124 -30.35 -4.41 -8.77
C MET A 124 -31.63 -4.15 -7.98
N THR A 125 -32.39 -5.21 -7.68
CA THR A 125 -33.64 -5.05 -6.94
C THR A 125 -33.36 -4.69 -5.46
N LEU A 126 -34.38 -4.17 -4.76
CA LEU A 126 -34.29 -3.96 -3.30
C LEU A 126 -33.95 -5.27 -2.56
N ALA A 127 -34.51 -6.40 -3.01
CA ALA A 127 -34.29 -7.68 -2.37
C ALA A 127 -32.83 -8.15 -2.53
N ASP A 128 -32.26 -7.99 -3.72
CA ASP A 128 -30.86 -8.35 -3.97
C ASP A 128 -29.91 -7.45 -3.19
N ALA A 129 -30.16 -6.13 -3.17
CA ALA A 129 -29.37 -5.17 -2.40
C ALA A 129 -29.43 -5.47 -0.89
N ALA A 130 -30.64 -5.65 -0.34
CA ALA A 130 -30.83 -5.99 1.06
C ALA A 130 -30.16 -7.34 1.41
N SER A 131 -30.26 -8.33 0.52
CA SER A 131 -29.65 -9.64 0.73
C SER A 131 -28.12 -9.54 0.78
N ARG A 132 -27.49 -8.84 -0.17
CA ARG A 132 -26.02 -8.70 -0.23
C ARG A 132 -25.46 -7.92 0.96
N ILE A 133 -26.10 -6.82 1.37
CA ILE A 133 -25.72 -6.11 2.60
C ILE A 133 -25.90 -7.03 3.82
N GLY A 134 -26.99 -7.81 3.84
CA GLY A 134 -27.28 -8.77 4.90
C GLY A 134 -26.23 -9.88 5.02
N GLN A 135 -25.59 -10.27 3.92
CA GLN A 135 -24.51 -11.27 3.92
C GLN A 135 -23.21 -10.74 4.52
N VAL A 136 -22.99 -9.42 4.49
CA VAL A 136 -21.79 -8.79 5.04
C VAL A 136 -21.80 -8.87 6.56
N PRO A 137 -20.70 -9.31 7.22
CA PRO A 137 -20.64 -9.36 8.68
C PRO A 137 -21.07 -8.06 9.36
N LYS A 138 -21.82 -8.18 10.46
CA LYS A 138 -22.37 -7.08 11.28
C LYS A 138 -21.34 -5.96 11.51
N ALA A 139 -20.15 -6.37 11.94
CA ALA A 139 -18.97 -5.55 12.19
C ALA A 139 -18.71 -4.50 11.10
N ILE A 140 -18.83 -4.95 9.85
CA ILE A 140 -18.38 -4.21 8.68
C ILE A 140 -19.54 -3.41 8.14
N ARG A 141 -20.73 -4.03 7.97
CA ARG A 141 -21.91 -3.36 7.42
C ARG A 141 -22.44 -2.23 8.30
N ALA A 142 -22.15 -2.23 9.61
CA ALA A 142 -22.57 -1.18 10.53
C ALA A 142 -22.00 0.20 10.18
N HIS A 143 -20.98 0.26 9.32
CA HIS A 143 -20.34 1.51 8.87
C HIS A 143 -20.90 2.03 7.54
N VAL A 144 -21.90 1.36 6.97
CA VAL A 144 -22.59 1.79 5.74
C VAL A 144 -23.79 2.66 6.11
N LEU A 145 -23.74 3.95 5.76
CA LEU A 145 -24.88 4.86 5.95
C LEU A 145 -25.95 4.65 4.89
N SER A 146 -25.55 4.54 3.63
CA SER A 146 -26.49 4.34 2.53
C SER A 146 -25.93 3.49 1.39
N TYR A 147 -26.84 2.78 0.73
CA TYR A 147 -26.59 1.90 -0.40
C TYR A 147 -27.47 2.33 -1.56
N LYS A 148 -26.88 2.94 -2.59
CA LYS A 148 -27.56 3.47 -3.76
C LYS A 148 -27.44 2.48 -4.92
N VAL A 149 -28.57 2.11 -5.50
CA VAL A 149 -28.63 1.35 -6.75
C VAL A 149 -29.13 2.24 -7.87
N ALA A 150 -28.22 2.56 -8.78
CA ALA A 150 -28.46 3.37 -9.97
C ALA A 150 -28.56 2.50 -11.23
N ASN A 151 -28.74 3.13 -12.39
CA ASN A 151 -28.75 2.50 -13.70
C ASN A 151 -27.37 2.66 -14.36
N GLN A 152 -26.94 1.66 -15.14
CA GLN A 152 -25.80 1.72 -16.06
C GLN A 152 -25.83 2.94 -16.99
N ALA A 153 -27.00 3.35 -17.49
CA ALA A 153 -27.14 4.53 -18.36
C ALA A 153 -26.67 5.84 -17.71
N ASN A 154 -26.49 5.82 -16.39
CA ASN A 154 -26.07 6.94 -15.57
C ASN A 154 -24.65 6.74 -15.01
N GLN A 155 -23.87 5.80 -15.55
CA GLN A 155 -22.44 5.75 -15.27
C GLN A 155 -21.82 7.11 -15.59
N ASP A 156 -21.01 7.58 -14.67
CA ASP A 156 -20.17 8.74 -14.93
C ASP A 156 -19.20 8.45 -16.09
N ALA A 157 -18.52 9.49 -16.57
CA ALA A 157 -17.52 9.34 -17.62
C ALA A 157 -16.33 8.44 -17.21
N SER A 158 -16.23 8.02 -15.94
CA SER A 158 -15.18 7.14 -15.44
C SER A 158 -15.43 5.66 -15.77
N GLY A 159 -16.68 5.28 -16.05
CA GLY A 159 -17.05 3.89 -16.37
C GLY A 159 -16.99 2.95 -15.16
N ALA A 160 -16.97 3.48 -13.94
CA ALA A 160 -16.96 2.69 -12.72
C ALA A 160 -18.22 1.83 -12.58
N VAL A 161 -18.06 0.56 -12.20
CA VAL A 161 -19.18 -0.37 -11.99
C VAL A 161 -19.85 -0.19 -10.62
N ALA A 162 -19.08 0.29 -9.65
CA ALA A 162 -19.48 0.69 -8.31
C ALA A 162 -18.43 1.67 -7.75
N TYR A 163 -18.80 2.42 -6.70
CA TYR A 163 -17.84 3.20 -5.92
C TYR A 163 -18.38 3.47 -4.51
N ALA A 164 -17.47 3.82 -3.60
CA ALA A 164 -17.77 4.32 -2.27
C ALA A 164 -17.31 5.77 -2.09
N ASP A 165 -18.10 6.57 -1.37
CA ASP A 165 -17.73 7.92 -0.92
C ASP A 165 -18.09 8.08 0.55
N ALA A 166 -17.06 8.25 1.38
CA ALA A 166 -17.15 8.18 2.83
C ALA A 166 -17.88 6.91 3.28
N GLN A 167 -19.11 7.02 3.79
CA GLN A 167 -19.92 5.89 4.25
C GLN A 167 -21.09 5.55 3.32
N ARG A 168 -21.02 5.99 2.06
CA ARG A 168 -22.09 5.81 1.06
C ARG A 168 -21.59 4.96 -0.09
N LEU A 169 -22.45 4.07 -0.57
CA LEU A 169 -22.15 3.15 -1.67
C LEU A 169 -23.02 3.44 -2.86
N THR A 170 -22.46 3.30 -4.06
CA THR A 170 -23.20 3.40 -5.33
C THR A 170 -22.87 2.22 -6.23
N PHE A 171 -23.90 1.58 -6.75
CA PHE A 171 -23.79 0.49 -7.72
C PHE A 171 -24.54 0.82 -9.00
N PHE A 172 -23.90 0.64 -10.15
CA PHE A 172 -24.49 0.86 -11.47
C PHE A 172 -24.85 -0.44 -12.19
N TYR A 173 -24.44 -1.57 -11.64
CA TYR A 173 -24.67 -2.92 -12.15
C TYR A 173 -25.16 -3.85 -11.04
N ASP A 174 -25.65 -5.01 -11.46
CA ASP A 174 -25.92 -6.12 -10.57
C ASP A 174 -24.61 -6.79 -10.10
N SER A 175 -23.91 -6.14 -9.16
CA SER A 175 -22.59 -6.59 -8.71
C SER A 175 -22.66 -7.66 -7.61
N GLY A 176 -21.98 -8.79 -7.80
CA GLY A 176 -21.93 -9.88 -6.81
C GLY A 176 -21.36 -9.48 -5.43
N LEU A 177 -21.47 -10.38 -4.44
CA LEU A 177 -21.14 -10.05 -3.04
C LEU A 177 -19.68 -9.62 -2.84
N SER A 178 -18.73 -10.13 -3.63
CA SER A 178 -17.32 -9.73 -3.53
C SER A 178 -17.11 -8.25 -3.83
N VAL A 179 -17.78 -7.71 -4.84
CA VAL A 179 -17.76 -6.28 -5.17
C VAL A 179 -18.47 -5.48 -4.08
N VAL A 180 -19.61 -5.97 -3.58
CA VAL A 180 -20.31 -5.32 -2.46
C VAL A 180 -19.42 -5.22 -1.23
N MET A 181 -18.73 -6.31 -0.88
CA MET A 181 -17.78 -6.34 0.21
C MET A 181 -16.62 -5.38 -0.01
N HIS A 182 -16.06 -5.34 -1.24
CA HIS A 182 -15.01 -4.42 -1.63
C HIS A 182 -15.42 -2.96 -1.34
N GLU A 183 -16.57 -2.52 -1.86
CA GLU A 183 -17.05 -1.15 -1.66
C GLU A 183 -17.34 -0.85 -0.18
N ILE A 184 -17.86 -1.82 0.57
CA ILE A 184 -18.07 -1.65 2.00
C ILE A 184 -16.74 -1.47 2.73
N PHE A 185 -15.66 -2.14 2.33
CA PHE A 185 -14.36 -1.92 2.97
C PHE A 185 -13.77 -0.53 2.69
N HIS A 186 -14.14 0.14 1.60
CA HIS A 186 -13.84 1.57 1.45
C HIS A 186 -14.56 2.41 2.52
N THR A 187 -15.82 2.08 2.84
CA THR A 187 -16.54 2.78 3.92
C THR A 187 -15.98 2.49 5.31
N PHE A 188 -15.54 1.26 5.52
CA PHE A 188 -14.88 0.82 6.74
C PHE A 188 -13.53 1.51 6.90
N ASP A 189 -12.74 1.58 5.83
CA ASP A 189 -11.50 2.33 5.76
C ASP A 189 -11.73 3.80 6.10
N SER A 190 -12.68 4.46 5.43
CA SER A 190 -13.00 5.86 5.69
C SER A 190 -13.37 6.14 7.16
N HIS A 191 -14.10 5.23 7.80
CA HIS A 191 -14.49 5.38 9.20
C HIS A 191 -13.31 5.28 10.17
N PHE A 192 -12.41 4.33 9.95
CA PHE A 192 -11.28 4.04 10.85
C PHE A 192 -9.96 4.67 10.41
N ASN A 193 -9.93 5.29 9.24
CA ASN A 193 -8.75 5.86 8.60
C ASN A 193 -7.61 4.84 8.47
N ILE A 194 -7.95 3.64 7.98
CA ILE A 194 -7.07 2.47 7.94
C ILE A 194 -5.97 2.66 6.90
N GLY A 195 -6.35 2.90 5.65
CA GLY A 195 -5.56 3.12 4.44
C GLY A 195 -4.71 4.38 4.46
N THR A 196 -4.35 4.88 5.63
CA THR A 196 -3.36 5.93 5.77
C THR A 196 -1.94 5.36 5.71
N PRO A 197 -0.97 6.16 5.24
CA PRO A 197 0.42 5.73 5.16
C PRO A 197 1.02 5.37 6.52
N ASN A 198 0.60 6.02 7.61
CA ASN A 198 1.14 5.74 8.95
C ASN A 198 0.54 4.48 9.58
N ASN A 199 -0.63 4.06 9.12
CA ASN A 199 -1.37 2.95 9.70
C ASN A 199 -1.24 1.70 8.83
N TRP A 200 -1.75 1.74 7.60
CA TRP A 200 -1.66 0.63 6.65
C TRP A 200 -0.29 0.44 6.03
N GLY A 201 0.43 1.54 5.78
CA GLY A 201 1.71 1.55 5.04
C GLY A 201 2.75 0.57 5.58
N PRO A 202 3.06 0.53 6.89
CA PRO A 202 4.02 -0.40 7.46
C PRO A 202 3.63 -1.86 7.27
N ALA A 203 2.34 -2.19 7.46
CA ALA A 203 1.83 -3.55 7.29
C ALA A 203 1.88 -3.98 5.82
N ALA A 204 1.38 -3.14 4.91
CA ALA A 204 1.41 -3.38 3.47
C ALA A 204 2.84 -3.53 2.93
N PHE A 205 3.79 -2.80 3.51
CA PHE A 205 5.21 -2.91 3.15
C PHE A 205 5.83 -4.23 3.62
N ALA A 206 5.47 -4.68 4.82
CA ALA A 206 5.97 -5.93 5.39
C ALA A 206 5.43 -7.17 4.65
N ASP A 207 4.33 -7.01 3.91
CA ASP A 207 3.78 -8.03 3.04
C ASP A 207 4.61 -8.21 1.75
N THR A 208 4.77 -9.47 1.35
CA THR A 208 5.48 -9.91 0.15
C THR A 208 4.54 -10.28 -1.00
N CYS A 209 3.22 -10.23 -0.79
CA CYS A 209 2.19 -10.30 -1.82
C CYS A 209 1.07 -9.29 -1.58
N ILE A 210 0.19 -9.16 -2.56
CA ILE A 210 -1.06 -8.41 -2.49
C ILE A 210 -2.17 -9.27 -3.13
N PRO A 211 -3.45 -8.97 -2.91
CA PRO A 211 -4.56 -9.81 -3.38
C PRO A 211 -4.59 -9.96 -4.90
N ASP A 212 -4.47 -8.83 -5.60
CA ASP A 212 -4.45 -8.77 -7.05
C ASP A 212 -3.85 -7.44 -7.55
N TYR A 213 -3.87 -7.22 -8.86
CA TYR A 213 -3.34 -6.01 -9.48
C TYR A 213 -4.15 -4.76 -9.12
N TYR A 214 -5.46 -4.89 -8.91
CA TYR A 214 -6.34 -3.76 -8.61
C TYR A 214 -5.99 -3.16 -7.24
N ALA A 215 -5.60 -3.99 -6.27
CA ALA A 215 -5.09 -3.54 -4.96
C ALA A 215 -3.87 -2.59 -5.01
N LYS A 216 -3.20 -2.45 -6.17
CA LYS A 216 -2.06 -1.52 -6.33
C LYS A 216 -2.45 -0.08 -6.63
N SER A 217 -3.71 0.16 -7.01
CA SER A 217 -4.12 1.47 -7.53
C SER A 217 -4.14 2.56 -6.45
N SER A 218 -4.43 2.21 -5.20
CA SER A 218 -4.30 3.11 -4.05
C SER A 218 -4.29 2.35 -2.72
N ARG A 219 -4.04 3.05 -1.61
CA ARG A 219 -4.10 2.44 -0.27
C ARG A 219 -5.50 1.97 0.08
N ALA A 220 -6.50 2.79 -0.24
CA ALA A 220 -7.90 2.45 -0.02
C ALA A 220 -8.27 1.18 -0.79
N GLU A 221 -7.82 1.08 -2.04
CA GLU A 221 -8.05 -0.09 -2.89
C GLU A 221 -7.31 -1.32 -2.37
N HIS A 222 -6.12 -1.14 -1.79
CA HIS A 222 -5.45 -2.21 -1.09
C HIS A 222 -6.26 -2.70 0.12
N VAL A 223 -6.69 -1.80 1.01
CA VAL A 223 -7.51 -2.14 2.19
C VAL A 223 -8.78 -2.86 1.77
N ALA A 224 -9.48 -2.35 0.76
CA ALA A 224 -10.70 -2.93 0.23
C ALA A 224 -10.49 -4.37 -0.25
N GLN A 225 -9.45 -4.62 -1.05
CA GLN A 225 -9.13 -5.96 -1.52
C GLN A 225 -8.67 -6.90 -0.41
N VAL A 226 -7.88 -6.40 0.56
CA VAL A 226 -7.48 -7.21 1.73
C VAL A 226 -8.71 -7.60 2.56
N GLY A 227 -9.69 -6.71 2.67
CA GLY A 227 -10.94 -7.01 3.36
C GLY A 227 -11.77 -8.10 2.69
N VAL A 228 -11.85 -8.09 1.37
CA VAL A 228 -12.48 -9.18 0.59
C VAL A 228 -11.77 -10.51 0.86
N VAL A 229 -10.43 -10.52 0.83
CA VAL A 229 -9.62 -11.70 1.15
C VAL A 229 -9.85 -12.17 2.60
N TYR A 230 -9.81 -11.24 3.56
CA TYR A 230 -10.00 -11.52 4.98
C TYR A 230 -11.34 -12.21 5.23
N THR A 231 -12.41 -11.64 4.68
CA THR A 231 -13.76 -12.18 4.85
C THR A 231 -13.89 -13.55 4.20
N TYR A 232 -13.37 -13.75 2.99
CA TYR A 232 -13.35 -15.07 2.35
C TYR A 232 -12.69 -16.12 3.24
N LEU A 233 -11.44 -15.86 3.62
CA LEU A 233 -10.65 -16.77 4.46
C LEU A 233 -11.38 -17.05 5.80
N SER A 234 -12.10 -16.07 6.36
CA SER A 234 -12.75 -16.24 7.67
C SER A 234 -13.89 -17.27 7.64
N LYS A 235 -14.40 -17.60 6.44
CA LYS A 235 -15.48 -18.56 6.21
C LYS A 235 -15.05 -19.82 5.46
N SER A 236 -14.06 -19.72 4.57
CA SER A 236 -13.67 -20.81 3.67
C SER A 236 -12.67 -21.78 4.28
N VAL A 237 -11.83 -21.36 5.22
CA VAL A 237 -10.81 -22.23 5.81
C VAL A 237 -11.14 -22.61 7.25
N SER A 238 -11.46 -23.89 7.46
CA SER A 238 -11.63 -24.49 8.79
C SER A 238 -10.38 -24.36 9.67
N ASN A 239 -9.21 -24.11 9.07
CA ASN A 239 -7.93 -23.89 9.74
C ASN A 239 -7.22 -22.61 9.26
N TRP A 240 -7.85 -21.44 9.48
CA TRP A 240 -7.22 -20.11 9.37
C TRP A 240 -5.78 -20.06 9.90
N ASN A 241 -5.50 -20.81 10.96
CA ASN A 241 -4.19 -20.92 11.61
C ASN A 241 -3.07 -21.43 10.70
N SER A 242 -3.36 -22.27 9.70
CA SER A 242 -2.36 -22.81 8.79
C SER A 242 -2.09 -21.87 7.60
N ALA A 243 -3.10 -21.12 7.17
CA ALA A 243 -3.02 -20.20 6.04
C ALA A 243 -2.41 -18.83 6.41
N VAL A 244 -2.62 -18.36 7.64
CA VAL A 244 -2.21 -17.01 8.07
C VAL A 244 -0.99 -17.01 9.00
N ARG A 245 -0.83 -17.97 9.93
CA ARG A 245 0.26 -17.89 10.94
C ARG A 245 1.64 -18.36 10.46
N GLY A 246 1.81 -18.75 9.20
CA GLY A 246 2.98 -19.54 8.78
C GLY A 246 3.69 -19.05 7.53
N ASN A 247 4.01 -17.76 7.42
CA ASN A 247 4.64 -17.14 6.24
C ASN A 247 3.68 -16.86 5.06
N GLY A 248 2.40 -16.59 5.33
CA GLY A 248 1.53 -16.03 4.30
C GLY A 248 2.12 -14.71 3.82
N CYS A 249 2.25 -14.55 2.51
CA CYS A 249 2.86 -13.37 1.93
C CYS A 249 2.09 -12.06 2.24
N GLN A 250 0.88 -12.14 2.82
CA GLN A 250 0.00 -11.02 3.18
C GLN A 250 -0.38 -10.96 4.68
N ASP A 251 0.43 -11.56 5.55
CA ASP A 251 0.10 -11.75 6.96
C ASP A 251 -0.04 -10.43 7.74
N ASN A 252 0.74 -9.39 7.41
CA ASN A 252 0.78 -8.16 8.19
C ASN A 252 -0.48 -7.31 7.98
N THR A 253 -0.94 -7.12 6.74
CA THR A 253 -2.19 -6.38 6.48
C THR A 253 -3.41 -7.12 6.98
N LEU A 254 -3.45 -8.46 6.86
CA LEU A 254 -4.53 -9.27 7.44
C LEU A 254 -4.58 -9.18 8.97
N LYS A 255 -3.43 -9.21 9.65
CA LYS A 255 -3.33 -8.99 11.11
C LYS A 255 -3.80 -7.60 11.51
N LEU A 256 -3.35 -6.58 10.78
CA LEU A 256 -3.74 -5.20 11.05
C LEU A 256 -5.25 -5.04 10.88
N LEU A 257 -5.82 -5.51 9.77
CA LEU A 257 -7.26 -5.45 9.53
C LEU A 257 -8.06 -6.22 10.59
N SER A 258 -7.58 -7.40 11.00
CA SER A 258 -8.19 -8.16 12.09
C SER A 258 -8.27 -7.37 13.39
N SER A 259 -7.30 -6.48 13.67
CA SER A 259 -7.33 -5.68 14.90
C SER A 259 -8.48 -4.69 14.94
N TYR A 260 -8.96 -4.21 13.79
CA TYR A 260 -10.16 -3.38 13.66
C TYR A 260 -11.47 -4.19 13.76
N LEU A 261 -11.42 -5.48 13.41
CA LEU A 261 -12.58 -6.36 13.35
C LEU A 261 -12.81 -7.18 14.63
N ASN A 262 -11.81 -7.19 15.52
CA ASN A 262 -11.74 -8.09 16.69
C ASN A 262 -12.85 -7.91 17.72
N ASP A 263 -13.61 -6.81 17.70
CA ASP A 263 -14.75 -6.61 18.62
C ASP A 263 -16.07 -7.18 18.09
N THR A 264 -16.14 -7.68 16.85
CA THR A 264 -17.43 -8.02 16.21
C THR A 264 -17.43 -9.23 15.28
N ILE A 265 -16.27 -9.71 14.83
CA ILE A 265 -16.10 -11.07 14.29
C ILE A 265 -15.08 -11.73 15.19
N PRO A 266 -15.47 -12.64 16.11
CA PRO A 266 -14.49 -13.27 16.98
C PRO A 266 -13.43 -13.92 16.09
N PRO A 267 -12.14 -13.57 16.24
CA PRO A 267 -11.10 -14.31 15.55
C PRO A 267 -11.28 -15.78 15.92
N PRO A 268 -11.23 -16.73 14.97
CA PRO A 268 -11.53 -18.13 15.25
C PRO A 268 -10.64 -18.63 16.39
N ALA A 269 -11.24 -18.89 17.57
CA ALA A 269 -10.79 -19.46 18.87
C ALA A 269 -9.32 -19.41 19.33
N ALA A 270 -8.39 -18.87 18.55
CA ALA A 270 -6.97 -19.14 18.64
C ALA A 270 -6.14 -17.86 18.69
N PHE A 271 -6.75 -16.68 18.77
CA PHE A 271 -6.01 -15.42 18.96
C PHE A 271 -5.51 -15.23 20.40
N THR A 272 -5.89 -16.10 21.33
CA THR A 272 -5.39 -16.13 22.70
C THR A 272 -3.94 -16.64 22.72
N GLY A 273 -2.98 -15.75 22.43
CA GLY A 273 -1.56 -16.10 22.51
C GLY A 273 -0.57 -15.12 21.88
N ILE A 274 -1.02 -13.99 21.32
CA ILE A 274 -0.11 -13.04 20.66
C ILE A 274 0.05 -11.80 21.54
N ARG A 275 1.32 -11.47 21.85
CA ARG A 275 1.70 -10.27 22.64
C ARG A 275 1.17 -8.99 21.98
N ALA A 276 1.05 -7.95 22.81
CA ALA A 276 0.81 -6.55 22.44
C ALA A 276 1.49 -6.15 21.12
N PRO A 277 0.94 -5.17 20.37
CA PRO A 277 1.44 -4.74 19.07
C PRO A 277 2.95 -4.75 19.06
N ILE A 278 3.52 -5.62 18.23
CA ILE A 278 4.93 -5.54 17.91
C ILE A 278 5.08 -4.11 17.37
N PRO A 279 5.91 -3.24 17.99
CA PRO A 279 6.23 -1.95 17.39
C PRO A 279 6.59 -2.22 15.93
N PRO A 280 6.14 -1.40 14.98
CA PRO A 280 6.22 -1.70 13.55
C PRO A 280 7.56 -2.34 13.28
N PRO A 281 7.63 -3.59 12.77
CA PRO A 281 8.91 -4.23 12.50
C PRO A 281 9.69 -3.20 11.70
N GLY A 282 10.78 -2.70 12.32
CA GLY A 282 11.37 -1.42 11.92
C GLY A 282 11.43 -1.38 10.41
N ALA A 283 10.77 -0.36 9.81
CA ALA A 283 10.80 -0.10 8.37
C ALA A 283 12.18 -0.52 7.88
N PRO A 284 12.30 -1.47 6.93
CA PRO A 284 13.55 -2.22 6.73
C PRO A 284 14.70 -1.24 6.78
N ALA A 285 15.51 -1.38 7.83
CA ALA A 285 16.66 -0.52 8.02
C ALA A 285 17.55 -0.64 6.77
N PRO A 286 18.23 0.44 6.37
CA PRO A 286 18.44 0.76 4.97
C PRO A 286 19.31 -0.26 4.22
N ALA A 287 19.06 -0.31 2.91
CA ALA A 287 19.59 -1.27 1.96
C ALA A 287 21.11 -1.45 2.04
N THR A 288 21.54 -2.44 2.84
CA THR A 288 22.80 -3.12 2.57
C THR A 288 22.55 -4.06 1.39
N VAL A 289 23.13 -3.74 0.24
CA VAL A 289 22.93 -4.50 -0.99
C VAL A 289 24.18 -5.32 -1.26
N THR A 290 24.05 -6.62 -1.47
CA THR A 290 25.18 -7.47 -1.90
C THR A 290 25.04 -7.81 -3.38
N LEU A 291 26.00 -7.40 -4.20
CA LEU A 291 26.05 -7.66 -5.64
C LEU A 291 27.45 -8.11 -6.04
N SER A 292 27.54 -9.22 -6.77
CA SER A 292 28.81 -9.75 -7.33
C SER A 292 29.96 -9.82 -6.33
N GLY A 293 29.68 -10.25 -5.09
CA GLY A 293 30.70 -10.37 -4.04
C GLY A 293 31.08 -9.06 -3.33
N TYR A 294 30.36 -7.96 -3.58
CA TYR A 294 30.54 -6.68 -2.89
C TYR A 294 29.29 -6.29 -2.11
N ARG A 295 29.50 -5.72 -0.93
CA ARG A 295 28.47 -5.16 -0.06
C ARG A 295 28.49 -3.63 -0.18
N TYR A 296 27.37 -3.05 -0.57
CA TYR A 296 27.13 -1.61 -0.63
C TYR A 296 26.29 -1.22 0.57
N ASN A 297 26.77 -0.27 1.38
CA ASN A 297 26.02 0.23 2.52
C ASN A 297 25.40 1.59 2.17
N LEU A 298 24.10 1.60 1.85
CA LEU A 298 23.37 2.82 1.54
C LEU A 298 22.76 3.47 2.80
N THR A 299 22.98 2.92 4.00
CA THR A 299 22.38 3.41 5.25
C THR A 299 22.90 4.77 5.70
N SER A 300 24.06 5.20 5.20
CA SER A 300 24.64 6.49 5.51
C SER A 300 23.99 7.64 4.74
N LEU A 301 23.15 7.34 3.75
CA LEU A 301 22.48 8.35 2.95
C LEU A 301 21.22 8.85 3.66
N ALA A 302 20.95 10.15 3.52
CA ALA A 302 19.70 10.73 4.01
C ALA A 302 18.50 10.10 3.28
N SER A 303 17.38 9.92 3.99
CA SER A 303 16.11 9.54 3.38
C SER A 303 15.05 10.57 3.75
N PRO A 304 14.34 11.17 2.78
CA PRO A 304 14.47 10.95 1.34
C PRO A 304 15.76 11.57 0.78
N LEU A 305 16.30 10.99 -0.28
CA LEU A 305 17.27 11.65 -1.15
C LEU A 305 16.55 12.77 -1.90
N VAL A 306 17.15 13.96 -1.96
CA VAL A 306 16.57 15.13 -2.63
C VAL A 306 17.50 15.58 -3.75
N PHE A 307 16.96 15.74 -4.96
CA PHE A 307 17.69 16.22 -6.13
C PHE A 307 16.94 17.41 -6.71
N THR A 308 17.66 18.44 -7.17
CA THR A 308 17.07 19.60 -7.86
C THR A 308 17.64 19.68 -9.27
N GLY A 309 16.78 19.88 -10.27
CA GLY A 309 17.18 20.02 -11.66
C GLY A 309 16.00 19.80 -12.62
N GLY A 310 16.23 19.96 -13.93
CA GLY A 310 15.18 19.70 -14.93
C GLY A 310 13.89 20.47 -14.66
N LEU A 311 12.79 19.74 -14.42
CA LEU A 311 11.45 20.30 -14.20
C LEU A 311 11.16 20.70 -12.74
N GLY A 312 11.99 20.31 -11.77
CA GLY A 312 11.74 20.63 -10.35
C GLY A 312 12.60 19.87 -9.33
N THR A 313 11.97 19.45 -8.25
CA THR A 313 12.60 18.74 -7.13
C THR A 313 12.18 17.28 -7.13
N TYR A 314 13.16 16.39 -7.13
CA TYR A 314 12.97 14.94 -7.11
C TYR A 314 13.24 14.41 -5.70
N TYR A 315 12.34 13.59 -5.20
CA TYR A 315 12.45 12.92 -3.92
C TYR A 315 12.54 11.42 -4.14
N VAL A 316 13.50 10.74 -3.53
CA VAL A 316 13.63 9.28 -3.64
C VAL A 316 13.88 8.66 -2.27
N SER A 317 13.07 7.68 -1.89
CA SER A 317 13.21 6.95 -0.63
C SER A 317 13.84 5.57 -0.90
N LEU A 318 14.99 5.29 -0.30
CA LEU A 318 15.80 4.11 -0.57
C LEU A 318 15.09 2.81 -0.17
N ALA A 319 14.61 2.04 -1.17
CA ALA A 319 13.87 0.78 -0.97
C ALA A 319 12.67 0.89 0.00
N SER A 320 12.09 2.09 0.13
CA SER A 320 10.95 2.38 0.99
C SER A 320 10.03 3.42 0.35
N TYR A 321 8.86 3.63 0.93
CA TYR A 321 7.96 4.73 0.55
C TYR A 321 8.54 6.09 0.95
N LEU A 322 8.21 7.14 0.21
CA LEU A 322 8.51 8.51 0.61
C LEU A 322 7.77 8.85 1.92
N PRO A 323 8.42 9.58 2.85
CA PRO A 323 7.75 10.02 4.06
C PRO A 323 6.65 11.02 3.73
N LEU A 324 5.64 11.11 4.59
CA LEU A 324 4.46 11.98 4.39
C LEU A 324 4.76 13.46 4.25
N THR A 325 5.91 13.90 4.76
CA THR A 325 6.37 15.28 4.63
C THR A 325 6.81 15.63 3.21
N VAL A 326 7.01 14.62 2.35
CA VAL A 326 7.31 14.81 0.93
C VAL A 326 6.00 14.95 0.16
N PRO A 327 5.81 16.05 -0.57
CA PRO A 327 4.63 16.19 -1.42
C PRO A 327 4.74 15.23 -2.61
N CYS A 328 3.78 14.30 -2.72
CA CYS A 328 3.64 13.45 -3.90
C CYS A 328 2.18 13.19 -4.28
N SER A 329 1.91 12.86 -5.55
CA SER A 329 0.58 12.51 -6.03
C SER A 329 0.08 11.18 -5.44
N ASP A 330 0.99 10.23 -5.24
CA ASP A 330 0.72 8.96 -4.55
C ASP A 330 1.57 8.86 -3.28
N GLY A 331 0.91 8.55 -2.15
CA GLY A 331 1.61 8.30 -0.90
C GLY A 331 2.32 6.94 -0.84
N PHE A 332 2.28 6.13 -1.89
CA PHE A 332 3.10 4.94 -2.10
C PHE A 332 4.28 5.19 -3.04
N ALA A 333 4.51 6.42 -3.48
CA ALA A 333 5.65 6.73 -4.31
C ALA A 333 6.96 6.38 -3.59
N GLY A 334 7.85 5.66 -4.28
CA GLY A 334 9.24 5.45 -3.87
C GLY A 334 10.14 6.54 -4.45
N ALA A 335 9.70 7.13 -5.56
CA ALA A 335 10.28 8.30 -6.19
C ALA A 335 9.18 9.26 -6.65
N CYS A 336 9.39 10.57 -6.46
CA CYS A 336 8.42 11.61 -6.78
C CYS A 336 9.11 12.84 -7.39
N LEU A 337 8.40 13.54 -8.27
CA LEU A 337 8.75 14.85 -8.79
C LEU A 337 7.73 15.87 -8.28
N GLN A 338 8.22 16.92 -7.65
CA GLN A 338 7.50 18.18 -7.46
C GLN A 338 8.00 19.17 -8.52
N GLU A 339 7.18 19.43 -9.52
CA GLU A 339 7.48 20.38 -10.59
C GLU A 339 7.55 21.82 -10.04
N THR A 340 8.30 22.69 -10.71
CA THR A 340 8.47 24.10 -10.30
C THR A 340 7.16 24.89 -10.22
N TRP A 341 6.14 24.49 -10.99
CA TRP A 341 4.78 25.07 -10.93
C TRP A 341 3.85 24.35 -9.94
N GLY A 342 4.38 23.43 -9.12
CA GLY A 342 3.69 22.82 -7.98
C GLY A 342 2.96 21.51 -8.27
N ALA A 343 2.96 21.01 -9.51
CA ALA A 343 2.37 19.70 -9.79
C ALA A 343 3.23 18.58 -9.20
N LEU A 344 2.54 17.52 -8.75
CA LEU A 344 3.16 16.36 -8.10
C LEU A 344 2.99 15.16 -9.01
N THR A 345 4.08 14.44 -9.26
CA THR A 345 4.10 13.29 -10.17
C THR A 345 4.84 12.12 -9.54
N THR A 346 4.22 10.95 -9.52
CA THR A 346 4.83 9.71 -9.05
C THR A 346 5.74 9.17 -10.14
N LEU A 347 7.01 8.93 -9.79
CA LEU A 347 8.04 8.50 -10.75
C LEU A 347 8.40 7.02 -10.67
N GLY A 348 7.87 6.33 -9.66
CA GLY A 348 8.01 4.90 -9.49
C GLY A 348 7.75 4.47 -8.05
N TYR A 349 7.46 3.19 -7.89
CA TYR A 349 7.08 2.59 -6.62
C TYR A 349 8.20 1.75 -6.02
N PRO A 350 8.32 1.67 -4.68
CA PRO A 350 9.34 0.88 -4.01
C PRO A 350 8.96 -0.61 -3.94
N ASN A 351 7.82 -1.02 -4.47
CA ASN A 351 7.47 -2.42 -4.65
C ASN A 351 7.86 -2.94 -6.06
N ASP A 352 8.26 -2.05 -6.98
CA ASP A 352 8.78 -2.39 -8.31
C ASP A 352 10.15 -1.74 -8.52
N TYR A 353 11.11 -2.14 -7.67
CA TYR A 353 12.51 -1.77 -7.85
C TYR A 353 13.46 -2.94 -8.11
N THR A 354 14.58 -2.62 -8.74
CA THR A 354 15.69 -3.55 -8.95
C THR A 354 17.02 -2.89 -8.58
N TYR A 355 17.87 -3.63 -7.86
CA TYR A 355 19.28 -3.31 -7.74
C TYR A 355 20.09 -4.03 -8.82
N ALA A 356 21.05 -3.32 -9.42
CA ALA A 356 22.01 -3.89 -10.36
C ALA A 356 23.37 -3.19 -10.20
N LEU A 357 24.45 -3.81 -10.66
CA LEU A 357 25.71 -3.07 -10.84
C LEU A 357 25.49 -2.00 -11.91
N ALA A 358 26.03 -0.79 -11.68
CA ALA A 358 25.94 0.29 -12.66
C ALA A 358 26.72 -0.04 -13.95
N ASN A 359 27.77 -0.87 -13.85
CA ASN A 359 28.49 -1.44 -14.98
C ASN A 359 28.99 -2.86 -14.62
N THR A 360 29.12 -3.75 -15.61
CA THR A 360 29.41 -5.18 -15.41
C THR A 360 30.84 -5.49 -14.96
N ALA A 361 31.72 -4.50 -14.80
CA ALA A 361 33.17 -4.74 -14.80
C ALA A 361 33.95 -4.43 -13.50
N ALA A 362 33.44 -3.72 -12.49
CA ALA A 362 34.20 -3.50 -11.24
C ALA A 362 33.38 -2.88 -10.09
N PRO A 363 33.77 -3.08 -8.80
CA PRO A 363 33.15 -2.43 -7.64
C PRO A 363 33.22 -0.89 -7.64
N SER A 364 34.19 -0.32 -8.35
CA SER A 364 34.36 1.14 -8.52
C SER A 364 33.24 1.78 -9.35
N THR A 365 32.46 0.99 -10.07
CA THR A 365 31.43 1.50 -10.98
C THR A 365 30.12 1.83 -10.29
N GLY A 366 29.91 1.31 -9.07
CA GLY A 366 28.76 1.65 -8.24
C GLY A 366 27.56 0.71 -8.36
N VAL A 367 26.47 1.07 -7.67
CA VAL A 367 25.19 0.35 -7.68
C VAL A 367 24.10 1.21 -8.32
N LYS A 368 23.18 0.58 -9.05
CA LYS A 368 22.02 1.20 -9.68
C LYS A 368 20.75 0.71 -8.99
N LEU A 369 19.89 1.64 -8.61
CA LEU A 369 18.54 1.39 -8.11
C LEU A 369 17.54 1.91 -9.14
N THR A 370 16.60 1.10 -9.58
CA THR A 370 15.57 1.50 -10.55
C THR A 370 14.20 1.33 -9.93
N TYR A 371 13.38 2.38 -9.87
CA TYR A 371 11.96 2.35 -9.50
C TYR A 371 11.12 2.42 -10.78
N ARG A 372 10.06 1.63 -10.87
CA ARG A 372 9.20 1.56 -12.06
C ARG A 372 7.74 1.82 -11.70
N GLY A 373 6.94 1.95 -12.75
CA GLY A 373 5.49 1.92 -12.65
C GLY A 373 4.84 3.24 -12.26
N GLY A 374 5.57 4.37 -12.26
CA GLY A 374 5.00 5.68 -11.90
C GLY A 374 3.90 6.17 -12.85
N ASP A 375 3.50 7.42 -12.70
CA ASP A 375 2.40 8.02 -13.47
C ASP A 375 2.62 7.88 -14.99
N SER A 376 1.53 7.72 -15.73
CA SER A 376 1.55 7.59 -17.19
C SER A 376 2.24 8.79 -17.84
N CYS A 377 3.22 8.55 -18.70
CA CYS A 377 3.92 9.61 -19.41
C CYS A 377 3.25 10.04 -20.73
N GLY A 378 2.00 9.65 -20.94
CA GLY A 378 1.25 9.95 -22.15
C GLY A 378 1.57 9.01 -23.32
N GLY A 379 0.56 8.78 -24.16
CA GLY A 379 0.67 7.96 -25.36
C GLY A 379 1.12 6.52 -25.10
N THR A 380 2.02 6.00 -25.95
CA THR A 380 2.55 4.64 -25.92
C THR A 380 3.90 4.52 -25.19
N ILE A 381 4.39 5.60 -24.59
CA ILE A 381 5.73 5.68 -23.97
C ILE A 381 5.80 4.83 -22.69
N GLY A 382 4.66 4.65 -22.02
CA GLY A 382 4.53 3.85 -20.80
C GLY A 382 4.60 4.70 -19.53
N ASN A 383 4.90 4.03 -18.42
CA ASN A 383 4.91 4.62 -17.08
C ASN A 383 6.28 5.22 -16.75
N ARG A 384 6.28 6.32 -15.99
CA ARG A 384 7.50 6.95 -15.50
C ARG A 384 8.36 5.97 -14.70
N THR A 385 9.68 6.14 -14.84
CA THR A 385 10.69 5.27 -14.21
C THR A 385 11.80 6.15 -13.63
N THR A 386 12.22 5.91 -12.40
CA THR A 386 13.39 6.57 -11.80
C THR A 386 14.57 5.62 -11.73
N VAL A 387 15.75 6.09 -12.09
CA VAL A 387 17.01 5.37 -11.96
C VAL A 387 17.96 6.23 -11.13
N VAL A 388 18.41 5.69 -10.00
CA VAL A 388 19.46 6.30 -9.16
C VAL A 388 20.75 5.51 -9.32
N ASN A 389 21.79 6.18 -9.80
CA ASN A 389 23.14 5.62 -9.95
C ASN A 389 24.01 6.08 -8.77
N PHE A 390 24.40 5.15 -7.91
CA PHE A 390 25.30 5.40 -6.79
C PHE A 390 26.73 5.14 -7.25
N LYS A 391 27.48 6.18 -7.60
CA LYS A 391 28.89 6.06 -8.01
C LYS A 391 29.81 6.12 -6.80
N CYS A 392 30.86 5.31 -6.82
CA CYS A 392 31.90 5.38 -5.81
C CYS A 392 32.64 6.73 -5.91
N GLY A 393 32.72 7.43 -4.79
CA GLY A 393 33.47 8.68 -4.66
C GLY A 393 34.04 8.82 -3.25
N THR A 394 35.15 9.53 -3.14
CA THR A 394 35.75 9.89 -1.85
C THR A 394 35.21 11.25 -1.38
N GLY A 395 34.88 11.38 -0.09
CA GLY A 395 34.50 12.66 0.52
C GLY A 395 32.99 12.91 0.59
N THR A 396 32.59 14.18 0.45
CA THR A 396 31.19 14.62 0.58
C THR A 396 30.29 13.95 -0.46
N THR A 397 29.11 13.51 -0.03
CA THR A 397 28.11 12.94 -0.94
C THR A 397 27.47 14.04 -1.79
N LEU A 398 27.48 13.86 -3.11
CA LEU A 398 26.87 14.76 -4.08
C LEU A 398 25.59 14.15 -4.66
N TYR A 399 24.57 14.96 -4.85
CA TYR A 399 23.27 14.58 -5.41
C TYR A 399 23.05 15.35 -6.72
N ASN A 400 23.10 14.63 -7.84
CA ASN A 400 23.05 15.22 -9.17
C ASN A 400 21.79 14.74 -9.90
N PHE A 401 21.01 15.68 -10.43
CA PHE A 401 20.08 15.38 -11.52
C PHE A 401 20.88 15.23 -12.81
N VAL A 402 20.75 14.09 -13.51
CA VAL A 402 21.50 13.84 -14.75
C VAL A 402 20.67 14.21 -15.96
N THR A 403 19.53 13.55 -16.15
CA THR A 403 18.67 13.77 -17.31
C THR A 403 17.28 13.18 -17.14
N GLU A 404 16.32 13.73 -17.87
CA GLU A 404 15.04 13.10 -18.17
C GLU A 404 15.07 12.65 -19.64
N ASN A 405 14.95 11.35 -19.87
CA ASN A 405 14.93 10.80 -21.22
C ASN A 405 13.53 10.94 -21.85
N PRO A 406 13.40 11.03 -23.19
CA PRO A 406 12.11 10.97 -23.90
C PRO A 406 11.19 9.77 -23.55
N THR A 407 11.75 8.71 -22.98
CA THR A 407 11.01 7.55 -22.42
C THR A 407 10.54 7.75 -20.98
N CYS A 408 10.59 9.00 -20.49
CA CYS A 408 10.20 9.40 -19.13
C CYS A 408 10.92 8.62 -18.04
N THR A 409 12.18 8.34 -18.34
CA THR A 409 13.11 7.77 -17.38
C THR A 409 13.97 8.89 -16.82
N TYR A 410 13.89 9.08 -15.50
CA TYR A 410 14.64 10.08 -14.75
C TYR A 410 15.94 9.45 -14.25
N GLN A 411 17.07 9.97 -14.71
CA GLN A 411 18.40 9.55 -14.28
C GLN A 411 18.90 10.50 -13.20
N LEU A 412 19.11 9.95 -12.01
CA LEU A 412 19.64 10.61 -10.84
C LEU A 412 20.98 9.96 -10.50
N GLU A 413 21.87 10.73 -9.89
CA GLU A 413 23.20 10.25 -9.53
C GLU A 413 23.57 10.70 -8.12
N VAL A 414 24.07 9.75 -7.33
CA VAL A 414 24.63 9.99 -6.01
C VAL A 414 26.11 9.59 -6.08
N VAL A 415 27.01 10.55 -5.88
CA VAL A 415 28.46 10.28 -5.85
C VAL A 415 28.95 10.35 -4.42
N GLY A 416 29.50 9.27 -3.89
CA GLY A 416 30.03 9.28 -2.53
C GLY A 416 30.43 7.90 -1.99
N PRO A 417 30.81 7.83 -0.70
CA PRO A 417 31.32 6.61 -0.08
C PRO A 417 30.32 5.45 -0.10
N ALA A 418 29.02 5.74 -0.04
CA ALA A 418 27.96 4.73 -0.10
C ALA A 418 27.93 3.97 -1.45
N GLY A 419 28.42 4.57 -2.52
CA GLY A 419 28.57 3.92 -3.83
C GLY A 419 29.81 3.02 -3.93
N CYS A 420 30.69 3.01 -2.93
CA CYS A 420 31.89 2.18 -2.91
C CYS A 420 31.58 0.82 -2.26
N GLY A 421 31.50 -0.23 -3.07
CA GLY A 421 31.28 -1.59 -2.58
C GLY A 421 32.49 -2.13 -1.82
N VAL A 422 32.25 -2.80 -0.69
CA VAL A 422 33.28 -3.50 0.09
C VAL A 422 33.23 -4.99 -0.21
N ALA A 423 34.37 -5.62 -0.50
CA ALA A 423 34.42 -7.05 -0.80
C ALA A 423 33.86 -7.89 0.38
N VAL A 424 32.95 -8.82 0.08
CA VAL A 424 32.36 -9.72 1.06
C VAL A 424 33.39 -10.78 1.44
N GLY A 425 33.71 -10.89 2.73
CA GLY A 425 34.70 -11.84 3.26
C GLY A 425 36.06 -11.22 3.58
N THR A 426 36.32 -9.98 3.17
CA THR A 426 37.47 -9.22 3.66
C THR A 426 37.12 -8.59 4.99
N THR A 427 37.61 -9.16 6.09
CA THR A 427 37.54 -8.53 7.41
C THR A 427 38.50 -7.35 7.41
N THR A 428 38.02 -6.17 7.02
CA THR A 428 38.82 -4.96 7.11
C THR A 428 38.95 -4.60 8.59
N THR A 429 40.09 -4.91 9.19
CA THR A 429 40.47 -4.36 10.49
C THR A 429 40.65 -2.86 10.30
N THR A 430 39.64 -2.08 10.70
CA THR A 430 39.73 -0.62 10.72
C THR A 430 40.73 -0.23 11.80
N THR A 431 42.00 -0.07 11.42
CA THR A 431 42.98 0.63 12.26
C THR A 431 42.51 2.08 12.33
N ILE A 432 41.86 2.44 13.43
CA ILE A 432 41.56 3.84 13.73
C ILE A 432 42.91 4.51 13.98
N THR A 433 43.45 5.18 12.96
CA THR A 433 44.60 6.07 13.13
C THR A 433 44.10 7.30 13.87
N THR A 434 44.26 7.30 15.19
CA THR A 434 44.05 8.47 16.03
C THR A 434 45.13 9.50 15.67
N THR A 435 44.80 10.47 14.82
CA THR A 435 45.67 11.62 14.57
C THR A 435 45.63 12.50 15.81
N THR A 436 46.70 12.49 16.61
CA THR A 436 46.87 13.38 17.76
C THR A 436 47.12 14.80 17.27
N THR A 437 46.06 15.59 17.13
CA THR A 437 46.18 17.04 16.94
C THR A 437 46.44 17.69 18.29
N THR A 438 47.59 18.33 18.44
CA THR A 438 47.94 19.12 19.64
C THR A 438 47.05 20.36 19.68
N THR A 439 45.99 20.30 20.48
CA THR A 439 45.07 21.43 20.70
C THR A 439 45.62 22.34 21.78
N THR A 440 45.92 23.59 21.43
CA THR A 440 46.11 24.68 22.38
C THR A 440 44.81 24.88 23.14
N THR A 441 44.89 24.90 24.47
CA THR A 441 43.74 25.05 25.37
C THR A 441 43.19 26.47 25.27
N THR A 442 42.12 26.64 24.48
CA THR A 442 41.29 27.84 24.52
C THR A 442 39.91 27.44 25.06
N THR A 443 39.54 28.06 26.17
CA THR A 443 38.25 27.90 26.85
C THR A 443 37.06 28.05 25.89
N ILE A 444 36.17 27.06 25.89
CA ILE A 444 34.93 26.98 25.11
C ILE A 444 34.02 28.19 25.41
N PRO A 445 33.54 28.94 24.41
CA PRO A 445 32.26 29.61 24.48
C PRO A 445 31.17 28.66 23.97
N THR A 446 30.19 28.40 24.82
CA THR A 446 28.89 27.81 24.46
C THR A 446 28.26 28.61 23.31
N GLY A 447 27.98 28.01 22.15
CA GLY A 447 27.23 28.74 21.11
C GLY A 447 27.17 28.12 19.72
N ALA A 448 26.34 27.09 19.54
CA ALA A 448 25.62 26.94 18.27
C ALA A 448 24.22 27.53 18.47
N CYS A 449 23.76 28.39 17.55
CA CYS A 449 22.41 28.96 17.65
C CYS A 449 21.33 27.88 17.48
N ALA A 450 20.20 28.05 18.15
CA ALA A 450 19.06 27.15 18.06
C ALA A 450 18.44 27.22 16.63
N PRO A 451 18.00 26.08 16.06
CA PRO A 451 17.31 26.04 14.77
C PRO A 451 15.94 26.73 14.85
N HIS A 452 15.27 26.93 13.71
CA HIS A 452 13.87 27.38 13.70
C HIS A 452 13.02 26.51 14.63
N TYR A 453 12.21 27.13 15.49
CA TYR A 453 11.43 26.49 16.55
C TYR A 453 12.20 25.89 17.73
N GLY A 454 13.54 25.97 17.74
CA GLY A 454 14.37 25.58 18.88
C GLY A 454 14.26 26.55 20.06
N GLN A 455 14.58 26.05 21.26
CA GLN A 455 14.59 26.85 22.48
C GLN A 455 15.84 27.73 22.55
N CYS A 456 15.63 29.04 22.74
CA CYS A 456 16.68 30.06 22.75
C CYS A 456 16.76 30.88 24.06
N GLY A 457 15.94 30.53 25.07
CA GLY A 457 15.86 31.28 26.33
C GLY A 457 15.10 30.56 27.45
N GLY A 458 14.95 31.24 28.59
CA GLY A 458 14.22 30.79 29.78
C GLY A 458 15.05 30.94 31.06
N SER A 459 14.41 31.22 32.19
CA SER A 459 15.11 31.50 33.47
C SER A 459 16.01 30.36 33.98
N SER A 460 15.80 29.14 33.48
CA SER A 460 16.61 27.94 33.78
C SER A 460 17.33 27.37 32.55
N TRP A 461 17.33 28.06 31.41
CA TRP A 461 17.92 27.57 30.17
C TRP A 461 19.42 27.89 30.07
N THR A 462 20.26 26.86 30.01
CA THR A 462 21.72 26.98 29.84
C THR A 462 22.20 26.70 28.41
N GLY A 463 21.27 26.46 27.47
CA GLY A 463 21.56 26.14 26.08
C GLY A 463 21.80 27.38 25.20
N ALA A 464 21.58 27.21 23.90
CA ALA A 464 21.76 28.28 22.92
C ALA A 464 20.94 29.53 23.27
N LYS A 465 21.56 30.71 23.16
CA LYS A 465 20.91 32.02 23.38
C LYS A 465 20.71 32.84 22.09
N CYS A 466 21.03 32.25 20.95
CA CYS A 466 20.85 32.84 19.62
C CYS A 466 20.06 31.88 18.73
N CYS A 467 19.48 32.40 17.65
CA CYS A 467 18.74 31.63 16.66
C CYS A 467 19.51 31.61 15.33
N GLN A 468 19.41 30.50 14.58
CA GLN A 468 19.96 30.44 13.22
C GLN A 468 19.25 31.50 12.36
N ALA A 469 20.01 32.26 11.58
CA ALA A 469 19.43 33.24 10.67
C ALA A 469 18.44 32.55 9.71
N PRO A 470 17.28 33.17 9.39
CA PRO A 470 16.87 34.56 9.69
C PRO A 470 16.09 34.77 11.00
N TRP A 471 16.04 33.77 11.89
CA TRP A 471 15.12 33.76 13.03
C TRP A 471 15.63 34.57 14.22
N THR A 472 14.71 35.01 15.09
CA THR A 472 15.02 35.75 16.31
C THR A 472 14.43 35.07 17.55
N CYS A 473 15.09 35.26 18.70
CA CYS A 473 14.59 34.70 19.95
C CYS A 473 13.44 35.55 20.47
N THR A 474 12.23 35.02 20.42
CA THR A 474 11.02 35.73 20.87
C THR A 474 10.78 35.52 22.36
N ALA A 475 9.96 36.38 22.99
CA ALA A 475 9.72 36.38 24.44
C ALA A 475 9.21 35.04 25.02
N SER A 476 8.67 34.14 24.18
CA SER A 476 8.29 32.77 24.55
C SER A 476 9.47 31.79 24.58
N ASN A 477 10.71 32.29 24.47
CA ASN A 477 11.95 31.50 24.47
C ASN A 477 12.12 30.56 23.27
N GLN A 478 11.43 30.82 22.15
CA GLN A 478 11.50 30.03 20.93
C GLN A 478 12.01 30.88 19.74
N CYS A 479 12.85 30.27 18.89
CA CYS A 479 13.28 30.85 17.62
C CYS A 479 12.13 30.91 16.61
N LYS A 480 11.75 32.11 16.20
CA LYS A 480 10.69 32.39 15.22
C LYS A 480 11.05 33.55 14.31
#